data_AF-A0A2E2QHC3-F1
#
_entry.id   AF-A0A2E2QHC3-F1
#
_cell.length_a   1.000
_cell.length_b   1.000
_cell.length_c   1.000
_cell.angle_alpha   90.00
_cell.angle_beta   90.00
_cell.angle_gamma   90.00
#
_symmetry.space_group_name_H-M   'P 1'
#
loop_
_entity.id
_entity.type
_entity.pdbx_description
1 polymer ?
#
loop_
_entity_poly.entity_id
_entity_poly.type
_entity_poly.pdbx_seq_one_letter_code
_entity_poly.pdbx_strand_id
1 'polypeptide(L)'
;MAGTWWRKAWSRVLSMVRASGQKSVRRLSLMKKAGVFIVLLIALAAYFVLSSPFSEPPADRATASAHSLDLTHIFDGEINHRGKPVGFHVAPRDGSPSHSRIKKILSGPNRAGVYTATVEIYDPAEKRWKEKFSSFFPDNFSREEIIDSILLAVSTNELPDGARWRGRSGHDFLIEGYRSPNGHITTAYPLYVAD
;
A
#
# COMPACT_ATOMS: atom_id res chain seq x y z
N MET A 1 -15.88 -96.53 -4.07
CA MET A 1 -14.72 -96.00 -4.83
C MET A 1 -14.24 -94.73 -4.18
N ALA A 2 -12.96 -94.72 -3.81
CA ALA A 2 -12.30 -93.72 -2.99
C ALA A 2 -11.62 -92.63 -3.84
N GLY A 3 -11.34 -91.48 -3.21
CA GLY A 3 -10.09 -90.76 -3.46
C GLY A 3 -10.17 -89.43 -4.22
N THR A 4 -10.35 -88.31 -3.52
CA THR A 4 -9.82 -86.99 -3.95
C THR A 4 -9.44 -86.05 -2.78
N TRP A 5 -9.42 -86.53 -1.54
CA TRP A 5 -9.22 -85.64 -0.36
C TRP A 5 -7.77 -85.13 -0.17
N TRP A 6 -6.77 -85.82 -0.73
CA TRP A 6 -5.36 -85.43 -0.56
C TRP A 6 -4.92 -84.22 -1.43
N ARG A 7 -5.53 -84.01 -2.61
CA ARG A 7 -5.09 -82.96 -3.56
C ARG A 7 -5.42 -81.53 -3.10
N LYS A 8 -6.41 -81.35 -2.21
CA LYS A 8 -6.82 -80.01 -1.73
C LYS A 8 -5.95 -79.49 -0.58
N ALA A 9 -5.25 -80.36 0.14
CA ALA A 9 -4.42 -79.94 1.27
C ALA A 9 -3.10 -79.30 0.81
N TRP A 10 -2.48 -79.80 -0.26
CA TRP A 10 -1.20 -79.29 -0.76
C TRP A 10 -1.27 -77.95 -1.50
N SER A 11 -2.42 -77.58 -2.08
CA SER A 11 -2.56 -76.31 -2.81
C SER A 11 -2.60 -75.07 -1.90
N ARG A 12 -2.99 -75.24 -0.63
CA ARG A 12 -3.07 -74.13 0.34
C ARG A 12 -1.71 -73.74 0.92
N VAL A 13 -0.77 -74.68 1.04
CA VAL A 13 0.57 -74.40 1.59
C VAL A 13 1.45 -73.65 0.57
N LEU A 14 1.37 -74.00 -0.73
CA LEU A 14 2.09 -73.26 -1.77
C LEU A 14 1.54 -71.85 -2.05
N SER A 15 0.26 -71.58 -1.79
CA SER A 15 -0.31 -70.24 -2.01
C SER A 15 0.08 -69.25 -0.90
N MET A 16 0.34 -69.71 0.32
CA MET A 16 0.78 -68.85 1.43
C MET A 16 2.23 -68.37 1.30
N VAL A 17 3.14 -69.18 0.74
CA VAL A 17 4.55 -68.78 0.56
C VAL A 17 4.73 -67.73 -0.56
N ARG A 18 3.84 -67.71 -1.56
CA ARG A 18 3.92 -66.75 -2.69
C ARG A 18 3.32 -65.37 -2.34
N ALA A 19 2.44 -65.28 -1.34
CA ALA A 19 1.73 -64.05 -1.00
C ALA A 19 2.52 -63.09 -0.08
N SER A 20 3.54 -63.56 0.64
CA SER A 20 4.33 -62.75 1.59
C SER A 20 5.43 -61.92 0.91
N GLY A 21 6.09 -62.44 -0.13
CA GLY A 21 7.15 -61.72 -0.85
C GLY A 21 6.66 -60.55 -1.74
N GLN A 22 5.43 -60.62 -2.23
CA GLN A 22 4.91 -59.64 -3.20
C GLN A 22 4.42 -58.34 -2.55
N LYS A 23 4.09 -58.35 -1.24
CA LYS A 23 3.61 -57.18 -0.50
C LYS A 23 4.74 -56.20 -0.14
N SER A 24 5.96 -56.71 0.11
CA SER A 24 7.14 -55.88 0.45
C SER A 24 7.62 -55.04 -0.73
N VAL A 25 7.74 -55.65 -1.92
CA VAL A 25 8.22 -54.98 -3.15
C VAL A 25 7.25 -53.88 -3.62
N ARG A 26 5.94 -54.07 -3.41
CA ARG A 26 4.91 -53.07 -3.75
C ARG A 26 4.94 -51.83 -2.85
N ARG A 27 5.23 -51.97 -1.55
CA ARG A 27 5.33 -50.83 -0.62
C ARG A 27 6.53 -49.94 -0.93
N LEU A 28 7.68 -50.53 -1.26
CA LEU A 28 8.90 -49.79 -1.61
C LEU A 28 8.78 -49.03 -2.95
N SER A 29 7.99 -49.56 -3.89
CA SER A 29 7.68 -48.91 -5.18
C SER A 29 6.77 -47.68 -5.02
N LEU A 30 5.80 -47.72 -4.10
CA LEU A 30 4.91 -46.58 -3.85
C LEU A 30 5.64 -45.40 -3.20
N MET A 31 6.55 -45.64 -2.26
CA MET A 31 7.28 -44.58 -1.55
C MET A 31 8.21 -43.79 -2.50
N LYS A 32 8.80 -44.44 -3.51
CA LYS A 32 9.61 -43.76 -4.54
C LYS A 32 8.76 -42.91 -5.49
N LYS A 33 7.55 -43.35 -5.84
CA LYS A 33 6.63 -42.60 -6.71
C LYS A 33 6.02 -41.38 -6.00
N ALA A 34 5.72 -41.50 -4.71
CA ALA A 34 5.22 -40.39 -3.89
C ALA A 34 6.27 -39.28 -3.72
N GLY A 35 7.55 -39.64 -3.51
CA GLY A 35 8.64 -38.65 -3.40
C GLY A 35 8.89 -37.86 -4.69
N VAL A 36 8.84 -38.53 -5.85
CA VAL A 36 8.95 -37.85 -7.16
C VAL A 36 7.77 -36.89 -7.41
N PHE A 37 6.55 -37.27 -6.99
CA PHE A 37 5.38 -36.40 -7.11
C PHE A 37 5.50 -35.13 -6.25
N ILE A 38 6.03 -35.24 -5.04
CA ILE A 38 6.23 -34.08 -4.15
C ILE A 38 7.29 -33.14 -4.73
N VAL A 39 8.40 -33.66 -5.25
CA VAL A 39 9.44 -32.84 -5.90
C VAL A 39 8.90 -32.13 -7.14
N LEU A 40 8.08 -32.80 -7.95
CA LEU A 40 7.42 -32.19 -9.12
C LEU A 40 6.41 -31.11 -8.71
N LEU A 41 5.66 -31.29 -7.62
CA LEU A 41 4.74 -30.27 -7.10
C LEU A 41 5.49 -29.03 -6.57
N ILE A 42 6.61 -29.22 -5.88
CA ILE A 42 7.46 -28.11 -5.41
C ILE A 42 8.09 -27.38 -6.60
N ALA A 43 8.59 -28.11 -7.60
CA ALA A 43 9.13 -27.51 -8.82
C ALA A 43 8.06 -26.75 -9.62
N LEU A 44 6.82 -27.26 -9.68
CA LEU A 44 5.70 -26.59 -10.32
C LEU A 44 5.27 -25.33 -9.55
N ALA A 45 5.22 -25.39 -8.21
CA ALA A 45 4.94 -24.22 -7.38
C ALA A 45 6.04 -23.15 -7.50
N ALA A 46 7.30 -23.56 -7.52
CA ALA A 46 8.43 -22.65 -7.74
C ALA A 46 8.41 -22.05 -9.15
N TYR A 47 8.05 -22.84 -10.17
CA TYR A 47 7.83 -22.32 -11.52
C TYR A 47 6.71 -21.28 -11.53
N PHE A 48 5.57 -21.54 -10.87
CA PHE A 48 4.47 -20.58 -10.77
C PHE A 48 4.86 -19.28 -10.06
N VAL A 49 5.68 -19.35 -9.00
CA VAL A 49 6.19 -18.16 -8.27
C VAL A 49 7.21 -17.39 -9.12
N LEU A 50 8.12 -18.06 -9.83
CA LEU A 50 9.12 -17.41 -10.68
C LEU A 50 8.57 -16.95 -12.04
N SER A 51 7.52 -17.59 -12.54
CA SER A 51 6.81 -17.23 -13.77
C SER A 51 5.59 -16.34 -13.52
N SER A 52 5.37 -15.94 -12.26
CA SER A 52 4.43 -14.88 -11.95
C SER A 52 4.95 -13.62 -12.66
N PRO A 53 4.21 -13.06 -13.63
CA PRO A 53 4.60 -11.76 -14.17
C PRO A 53 4.58 -10.81 -12.98
N PHE A 54 5.75 -10.22 -12.66
CA PHE A 54 5.82 -9.05 -11.81
C PHE A 54 4.77 -8.10 -12.38
N SER A 55 3.66 -7.93 -11.66
CA SER A 55 2.57 -7.10 -12.12
C SER A 55 3.14 -5.69 -12.17
N GLU A 56 3.53 -5.26 -13.37
CA GLU A 56 3.76 -3.84 -13.60
C GLU A 56 2.50 -3.12 -13.11
N PRO A 57 2.66 -2.06 -12.30
CA PRO A 57 1.52 -1.31 -11.83
C PRO A 57 0.67 -0.88 -13.04
N PRO A 58 -0.66 -0.98 -12.96
CA PRO A 58 -1.52 -0.77 -14.11
C PRO A 58 -1.25 0.60 -14.76
N ALA A 59 -1.50 0.68 -16.06
CA ALA A 59 -1.38 1.88 -16.88
C ALA A 59 -2.36 3.01 -16.49
N ASP A 60 -3.08 2.89 -15.36
CA ASP A 60 -3.94 3.91 -14.77
C ASP A 60 -3.15 5.04 -14.07
N ARG A 61 -1.87 4.82 -13.74
CA ARG A 61 -0.97 5.91 -13.31
C ARG A 61 -0.83 6.99 -14.38
N ALA A 62 -0.98 6.65 -15.66
CA ALA A 62 -0.91 7.63 -16.74
C ALA A 62 -2.18 8.50 -16.83
N THR A 63 -3.34 8.05 -16.33
CA THR A 63 -4.56 8.88 -16.29
C THR A 63 -4.69 9.70 -15.00
N ALA A 64 -4.02 9.30 -13.91
CA ALA A 64 -3.80 10.16 -12.74
C ALA A 64 -2.88 11.38 -13.04
N SER A 65 -2.23 11.40 -14.19
CA SER A 65 -1.31 12.48 -14.61
C SER A 65 -1.98 13.75 -15.16
N ALA A 66 -3.32 13.84 -15.16
CA ALA A 66 -4.03 15.04 -15.63
C ALA A 66 -3.87 16.26 -14.70
N HIS A 67 -3.47 16.03 -13.45
CA HIS A 67 -3.32 17.08 -12.44
C HIS A 67 -1.88 17.14 -11.95
N SER A 68 -1.11 18.15 -12.38
CA SER A 68 0.14 18.48 -11.70
C SER A 68 -0.18 19.05 -10.32
N LEU A 69 0.63 18.69 -9.31
CA LEU A 69 0.48 19.14 -7.92
C LEU A 69 1.56 20.20 -7.61
N ASP A 70 1.18 21.26 -6.91
CA ASP A 70 2.13 22.21 -6.31
C ASP A 70 2.75 21.61 -5.03
N LEU A 71 3.74 20.74 -5.23
CA LEU A 71 4.37 20.01 -4.13
C LEU A 71 5.17 20.94 -3.22
N THR A 72 5.73 22.03 -3.75
CA THR A 72 6.41 23.05 -2.92
C THR A 72 5.41 23.69 -1.97
N HIS A 73 4.26 24.11 -2.47
CA HIS A 73 3.22 24.69 -1.62
C HIS A 73 2.74 23.70 -0.54
N ILE A 74 2.47 22.44 -0.91
CA ILE A 74 1.92 21.43 0.00
C ILE A 74 2.94 21.03 1.07
N PHE A 75 4.19 20.75 0.69
CA PHE A 75 5.20 20.18 1.58
C PHE A 75 6.02 21.23 2.33
N ASP A 76 6.45 22.28 1.63
CA ASP A 76 7.42 23.23 2.16
C ASP A 76 6.75 24.53 2.61
N GLY A 77 5.69 24.94 1.91
CA GLY A 77 5.08 26.26 2.06
C GLY A 77 5.95 27.39 1.51
N GLU A 78 5.35 28.56 1.36
CA GLU A 78 5.99 29.68 0.67
C GLU A 78 5.41 31.03 1.10
N ILE A 79 6.12 32.10 0.73
CA ILE A 79 5.58 33.46 0.75
C ILE A 79 4.99 33.75 -0.62
N ASN A 80 3.67 33.94 -0.71
CA ASN A 80 3.02 34.22 -1.98
C ASN A 80 3.31 35.65 -2.48
N HIS A 81 2.87 35.96 -3.71
CA HIS A 81 3.03 37.28 -4.34
C HIS A 81 2.46 38.47 -3.54
N ARG A 82 1.63 38.22 -2.52
CA ARG A 82 1.08 39.24 -1.62
C ARG A 82 1.83 39.34 -0.29
N GLY A 83 2.99 38.69 -0.17
CA GLY A 83 3.78 38.67 1.05
C GLY A 83 3.15 37.86 2.19
N LYS A 84 2.25 36.91 1.90
CA LYS A 84 1.60 36.09 2.94
C LYS A 84 2.19 34.68 2.99
N PRO A 85 2.42 34.12 4.20
CA PRO A 85 2.76 32.71 4.33
C PRO A 85 1.58 31.83 3.91
N VAL A 86 1.82 30.83 3.08
CA VAL A 86 0.82 29.87 2.59
C VAL A 86 1.41 28.46 2.51
N GLY A 87 0.54 27.44 2.39
CA GLY A 87 0.98 26.04 2.29
C GLY A 87 1.51 25.46 3.61
N PHE A 88 2.46 24.53 3.51
CA PHE A 88 3.10 23.81 4.62
C PHE A 88 2.12 22.93 5.42
N HIS A 89 1.78 21.79 4.84
CA HIS A 89 0.83 20.81 5.35
C HIS A 89 1.45 19.45 5.68
N VAL A 90 2.77 19.32 5.55
CA VAL A 90 3.52 18.10 5.85
C VAL A 90 4.61 18.44 6.86
N ALA A 91 4.71 17.66 7.93
CA ALA A 91 5.76 17.88 8.91
C ALA A 91 7.13 17.76 8.24
N PRO A 92 8.07 18.64 8.60
CA PRO A 92 9.45 18.47 8.20
C PRO A 92 10.00 17.15 8.79
N ARG A 93 10.46 16.25 7.93
CA ARG A 93 11.25 15.08 8.35
C ARG A 93 12.67 15.54 8.63
N ASP A 94 13.34 14.89 9.58
CA ASP A 94 14.71 15.20 10.02
C ASP A 94 15.61 15.61 8.84
N GLY A 95 15.90 16.92 8.69
CA GLY A 95 16.77 17.47 7.65
C GLY A 95 16.14 18.35 6.54
N SER A 96 14.82 18.60 6.49
CA SER A 96 14.18 19.52 5.50
C SER A 96 13.08 20.37 6.16
N PRO A 97 12.66 21.58 5.71
CA PRO A 97 13.37 22.71 5.10
C PRO A 97 13.75 23.80 6.13
N SER A 98 14.79 24.59 5.84
CA SER A 98 15.32 25.69 6.68
C SER A 98 14.41 26.92 6.81
N HIS A 99 13.34 27.01 6.00
CA HIS A 99 12.50 28.21 5.87
C HIS A 99 11.06 28.02 6.32
N SER A 100 10.66 26.83 6.78
CA SER A 100 9.33 26.58 7.35
C SER A 100 9.43 25.69 8.57
N ARG A 101 8.66 25.98 9.61
CA ARG A 101 8.69 25.19 10.86
C ARG A 101 7.37 25.20 11.60
N ILE A 102 7.12 24.13 12.34
CA ILE A 102 6.03 24.08 13.31
C ILE A 102 6.44 24.93 14.52
N LYS A 103 5.65 25.96 14.83
CA LYS A 103 5.85 26.80 16.02
C LYS A 103 5.20 26.18 17.24
N LYS A 104 3.95 25.74 17.10
CA LYS A 104 3.15 25.19 18.20
C LYS A 104 2.04 24.29 17.67
N ILE A 105 1.96 23.06 18.17
CA ILE A 105 0.81 22.19 17.96
C ILE A 105 -0.41 22.79 18.68
N LEU A 106 -1.51 22.96 17.97
CA LEU A 106 -2.77 23.52 18.50
C LEU A 106 -3.71 22.40 18.96
N SER A 107 -3.90 21.40 18.10
CA SER A 107 -4.61 20.16 18.42
C SER A 107 -3.73 18.99 18.00
N GLY A 108 -3.51 18.03 18.90
CA GLY A 108 -2.71 16.84 18.60
C GLY A 108 -3.36 15.92 17.54
N PRO A 109 -2.62 14.90 17.06
CA PRO A 109 -3.12 13.95 16.08
C PRO A 109 -4.44 13.30 16.52
N ASN A 110 -5.44 13.34 15.64
CA ASN A 110 -6.66 12.55 15.80
C ASN A 110 -6.39 11.07 15.43
N ARG A 111 -7.42 10.23 15.47
CA ARG A 111 -7.36 8.79 15.17
C ARG A 111 -6.76 8.47 13.80
N ALA A 112 -6.87 9.40 12.86
CA ALA A 112 -6.34 9.27 11.51
C ALA A 112 -4.92 9.86 11.36
N GLY A 113 -4.35 10.42 12.44
CA GLY A 113 -3.03 11.05 12.46
C GLY A 113 -3.02 12.52 12.03
N VAL A 114 -4.17 13.10 11.67
CA VAL A 114 -4.27 14.51 11.25
C VAL A 114 -4.22 15.42 12.48
N TYR A 115 -3.49 16.52 12.40
CA TYR A 115 -3.38 17.49 13.50
C TYR A 115 -3.36 18.93 12.98
N THR A 116 -3.37 19.90 13.91
CA THR A 116 -3.29 21.32 13.56
C THR A 116 -2.19 22.03 14.33
N ALA A 117 -1.61 23.06 13.72
CA ALA A 117 -0.53 23.82 14.32
C ALA A 117 -0.53 25.28 13.88
N THR A 118 0.06 26.14 14.71
CA THR A 118 0.66 27.39 14.26
C THR A 118 2.02 27.07 13.68
N VAL A 119 2.26 27.56 12.48
CA VAL A 119 3.51 27.37 11.74
C VAL A 119 4.12 28.72 11.39
N GLU A 120 5.40 28.72 11.11
CA GLU A 120 6.16 29.89 10.67
C GLU A 120 6.84 29.60 9.34
N ILE A 121 6.74 30.55 8.41
CA ILE A 121 7.46 30.55 7.13
C ILE A 121 8.34 31.79 7.07
N TYR A 122 9.61 31.62 6.75
CA TYR A 122 10.59 32.69 6.68
C TYR A 122 10.37 33.51 5.41
N ASP A 123 10.17 34.82 5.57
CA ASP A 123 10.13 35.76 4.47
C ASP A 123 11.53 36.35 4.24
N PRO A 124 12.21 36.01 3.13
CA PRO A 124 13.54 36.53 2.85
C PRO A 124 13.54 38.02 2.46
N ALA A 125 12.44 38.56 1.94
CA ALA A 125 12.33 39.97 1.57
C ALA A 125 12.22 40.86 2.82
N GLU A 126 11.43 40.43 3.81
CA GLU A 126 11.26 41.15 5.07
C GLU A 126 12.21 40.67 6.19
N LYS A 127 13.01 39.63 5.92
CA LYS A 127 13.96 39.00 6.86
C LYS A 127 13.31 38.62 8.20
N ARG A 128 12.08 38.10 8.17
CA ARG A 128 11.34 37.72 9.37
C ARG A 128 10.47 36.49 9.14
N TRP A 129 10.22 35.77 10.23
CA TRP A 129 9.24 34.69 10.25
C TRP A 129 7.81 35.26 10.22
N LYS A 130 6.94 34.65 9.43
CA LYS A 130 5.52 34.98 9.34
C LYS A 130 4.70 33.76 9.77
N GLU A 131 3.75 33.99 10.67
CA GLU A 131 2.92 32.93 11.23
C GLU A 131 1.65 32.68 10.41
N LYS A 132 1.21 31.41 10.36
CA LYS A 132 -0.14 31.03 9.92
C LYS A 132 -0.64 29.80 10.68
N PHE A 133 -1.93 29.56 10.57
CA PHE A 133 -2.55 28.28 10.91
C PHE A 133 -2.31 27.24 9.80
N SER A 134 -2.11 25.97 10.15
CA SER A 134 -2.09 24.85 9.21
C SER A 134 -2.70 23.59 9.81
N SER A 135 -3.27 22.74 8.96
CA SER A 135 -3.52 21.32 9.27
C SER A 135 -2.47 20.45 8.56
N PHE A 136 -2.14 19.33 9.18
CA PHE A 136 -1.03 18.47 8.79
C PHE A 136 -1.47 17.06 8.46
N PHE A 137 -0.87 16.51 7.40
CA PHE A 137 -0.97 15.09 7.08
C PHE A 137 -0.32 14.26 8.17
N PRO A 138 -0.72 12.99 8.34
CA PRO A 138 -0.11 12.12 9.33
C PRO A 138 1.40 12.00 9.15
N ASP A 139 2.17 12.17 10.22
CA ASP A 139 3.64 12.18 10.14
C ASP A 139 4.24 10.84 9.67
N ASN A 140 3.47 9.75 9.80
CA ASN A 140 3.86 8.43 9.32
C ASN A 140 3.67 8.24 7.81
N PHE A 141 2.96 9.13 7.11
CA PHE A 141 2.77 9.00 5.66
C PHE A 141 4.05 9.35 4.91
N SER A 142 4.41 8.50 3.95
CA SER A 142 5.42 8.80 2.95
C SER A 142 4.95 9.91 2.00
N ARG A 143 5.91 10.47 1.24
CA ARG A 143 5.62 11.49 0.24
C ARG A 143 4.65 10.96 -0.82
N GLU A 144 4.85 9.71 -1.23
CA GLU A 144 4.04 9.01 -2.22
C GLU A 144 2.63 8.76 -1.69
N GLU A 145 2.47 8.30 -0.44
CA GLU A 145 1.15 8.11 0.18
C GLU A 145 0.35 9.42 0.27
N ILE A 146 1.02 10.55 0.57
CA ILE A 146 0.38 11.87 0.57
C ILE A 146 -0.11 12.23 -0.84
N ILE A 147 0.75 12.05 -1.85
CA ILE A 147 0.40 12.33 -3.25
C ILE A 147 -0.78 11.47 -3.70
N ASP A 148 -0.73 10.17 -3.46
CA ASP A 148 -1.78 9.23 -3.83
C ASP A 148 -3.11 9.58 -3.13
N SER A 149 -3.05 9.95 -1.84
CA SER A 149 -4.21 10.41 -1.08
C SER A 149 -4.84 11.67 -1.70
N ILE A 150 -4.01 12.63 -2.13
CA ILE A 150 -4.46 13.88 -2.77
C ILE A 150 -5.12 13.57 -4.12
N LEU A 151 -4.48 12.75 -4.96
CA LEU A 151 -5.02 12.40 -6.28
C LEU A 151 -6.35 11.64 -6.15
N LEU A 152 -6.46 10.73 -5.17
CA LEU A 152 -7.72 10.06 -4.85
C LEU A 152 -8.79 11.07 -4.40
N ALA A 153 -8.45 12.01 -3.52
CA ALA A 153 -9.38 13.03 -3.06
C ALA A 153 -9.87 13.95 -4.19
N VAL A 154 -8.99 14.29 -5.13
CA VAL A 154 -9.38 15.05 -6.34
C VAL A 154 -10.34 14.23 -7.21
N SER A 155 -10.07 12.94 -7.41
CA SER A 155 -10.93 12.05 -8.21
C SER A 155 -12.29 11.77 -7.57
N THR A 156 -12.38 11.85 -6.24
CA THR A 156 -13.58 11.62 -5.44
C THR A 156 -14.21 12.93 -4.97
N ASN A 157 -14.01 14.02 -5.72
CA ASN A 157 -14.50 15.34 -5.37
C ASN A 157 -16.03 15.34 -5.09
N GLU A 158 -16.41 15.75 -3.89
CA GLU A 158 -17.79 15.79 -3.38
C GLU A 158 -18.42 17.19 -3.51
N LEU A 159 -17.63 18.21 -3.94
CA LEU A 159 -18.11 19.57 -4.18
C LEU A 159 -18.51 19.77 -5.66
N PRO A 160 -19.41 20.73 -5.95
CA PRO A 160 -19.66 21.15 -7.33
C PRO A 160 -18.37 21.53 -8.06
N ASP A 161 -18.35 21.32 -9.38
CA ASP A 161 -17.19 21.66 -10.21
C ASP A 161 -16.79 23.13 -10.04
N GLY A 162 -15.49 23.33 -9.81
CA GLY A 162 -14.94 24.64 -9.53
C GLY A 162 -13.52 24.58 -8.96
N ALA A 163 -13.03 25.75 -8.57
CA ALA A 163 -11.68 25.91 -8.04
C ALA A 163 -11.48 25.16 -6.72
N ARG A 164 -12.46 25.19 -5.83
CA ARG A 164 -12.41 24.46 -4.55
C ARG A 164 -12.82 23.01 -4.77
N TRP A 165 -12.17 22.11 -4.04
CA TRP A 165 -12.46 20.68 -4.12
C TRP A 165 -12.30 20.03 -2.76
N ARG A 166 -13.06 18.96 -2.51
CA ARG A 166 -12.96 18.16 -1.29
C ARG A 166 -13.29 16.73 -1.62
N GLY A 167 -12.49 15.79 -1.16
CA GLY A 167 -12.76 14.37 -1.36
C GLY A 167 -12.05 13.48 -0.35
N ARG A 168 -12.18 12.18 -0.58
CA ARG A 168 -11.70 11.14 0.33
C ARG A 168 -10.22 10.89 0.13
N SER A 169 -9.46 10.83 1.23
CA SER A 169 -8.03 10.49 1.17
C SER A 169 -7.75 9.01 0.90
N GLY A 170 -8.75 8.13 1.00
CA GLY A 170 -8.52 6.68 1.11
C GLY A 170 -8.25 6.21 2.55
N HIS A 171 -8.19 7.16 3.48
CA HIS A 171 -8.06 6.97 4.92
C HIS A 171 -9.21 7.70 5.65
N ASP A 172 -9.26 7.61 6.97
CA ASP A 172 -10.34 8.16 7.82
C ASP A 172 -10.29 9.69 7.99
N PHE A 173 -9.87 10.43 6.95
CA PHE A 173 -9.93 11.88 6.87
C PHE A 173 -10.22 12.36 5.44
N LEU A 174 -10.80 13.55 5.32
CA LEU A 174 -11.02 14.22 4.03
C LEU A 174 -9.85 15.14 3.71
N ILE A 175 -9.62 15.37 2.43
CA ILE A 175 -8.67 16.39 1.95
C ILE A 175 -9.47 17.45 1.21
N GLU A 176 -9.11 18.70 1.46
CA GLU A 176 -9.64 19.86 0.76
C GLU A 176 -8.51 20.62 0.08
N GLY A 177 -8.83 21.31 -1.02
CA GLY A 177 -7.85 22.11 -1.71
C GLY A 177 -8.44 23.06 -2.75
N TYR A 178 -7.52 23.63 -3.52
CA TYR A 178 -7.83 24.50 -4.64
C TYR A 178 -7.10 24.04 -5.90
N ARG A 179 -7.71 24.29 -7.05
CA ARG A 179 -7.13 24.08 -8.37
C ARG A 179 -7.27 25.33 -9.22
N SER A 180 -6.29 25.59 -10.08
CA SER A 180 -6.32 26.66 -11.06
C SER A 180 -7.23 26.30 -12.24
N PRO A 181 -7.61 27.28 -13.10
CA PRO A 181 -8.51 27.03 -14.23
C PRO A 181 -8.05 25.97 -15.23
N ASN A 182 -6.74 25.70 -15.30
CA ASN A 182 -6.15 24.65 -16.13
C ASN A 182 -6.11 23.26 -15.43
N GLY A 183 -6.71 23.13 -14.24
CA GLY A 183 -6.76 21.88 -13.49
C GLY A 183 -5.54 21.58 -12.62
N HIS A 184 -4.51 22.42 -12.59
CA HIS A 184 -3.37 22.22 -11.68
C HIS A 184 -3.79 22.41 -10.21
N ILE A 185 -3.38 21.49 -9.33
CA ILE A 185 -3.74 21.53 -7.91
C ILE A 185 -2.74 22.40 -7.17
N THR A 186 -3.18 23.61 -6.80
CA THR A 186 -2.34 24.62 -6.13
C THR A 186 -2.26 24.43 -4.63
N THR A 187 -3.25 23.75 -4.04
CA THR A 187 -3.35 23.59 -2.59
C THR A 187 -4.02 22.26 -2.28
N ALA A 188 -3.54 21.56 -1.27
CA ALA A 188 -4.16 20.38 -0.69
C ALA A 188 -3.80 20.28 0.80
N TYR A 189 -4.79 20.08 1.65
CA TYR A 189 -4.59 19.94 3.10
C TYR A 189 -5.63 18.99 3.70
N PRO A 190 -5.25 18.22 4.73
CA PRO A 190 -6.19 17.33 5.40
C PRO A 190 -7.14 18.13 6.29
N LEU A 191 -8.39 17.71 6.36
CA LEU A 191 -9.38 18.27 7.26
C LEU A 191 -9.24 17.61 8.63
N TYR A 192 -8.90 18.43 9.63
CA TYR A 192 -8.90 18.00 11.02
C TYR A 192 -10.34 17.93 11.56
N VAL A 193 -10.67 16.79 12.17
CA VAL A 193 -11.90 16.59 12.95
C VAL A 193 -11.47 16.09 14.32
N ALA A 194 -11.95 16.74 15.38
CA ALA A 194 -11.70 16.31 16.75
C ALA A 194 -12.41 14.98 17.02
N ASP A 195 -11.74 14.09 17.76
CA ASP A 195 -12.32 12.84 18.27
C ASP A 195 -13.07 13.05 19.59
#